data_AF-A0A6A9T4T1-F1
#
_entry.id   AF-A0A6A9T4T1-F1
#
_cell.length_a   1.000
_cell.length_b   1.000
_cell.length_c   1.000
_cell.angle_alpha   90.00
_cell.angle_beta   90.00
_cell.angle_gamma   90.00
#
_symmetry.space_group_name_H-M   'P 1'
#
loop_
_entity.id
_entity.type
_entity.pdbx_description
1 polymer ?
#
loop_
_entity_poly.entity_id
_entity_poly.type
_entity_poly.pdbx_seq_one_letter_code
_entity_poly.pdbx_strand_id
1 'polypeptide(L)'
;MPARYRGLAAIAAVVVVVSAVAGGVGAAPASGGGPTAANETAANGTTANGTIEPHRNPDEIQQDGDTQRVADHLAARLGERLAGSAVAISEGEFERGQALLGEGYDEQLAKYAVVARDVDEAELARQFNLTREEQASLAESLREAEALATEYQRAVENDDDERARELARELIATAEELNRTTADLEQRYAVLENETGINLDEAQVAIEEIRETTGEAVVGIQAREFTETRLVAETNRTRIAVSDPAAISGRLTTANGTPIENGSIRLRLGADTVTTQTTGDGTFEATYRPLTAPLNASALTVAYAPAATDPYLPATETVNVSIAEQAETSIDLENASAAAAFDEQVRATGTVRVAGAARGRSAGSRSSSTSTAGGSRPPRPIRTAASTCAGRFRPRSRRARPNYGWRSTAGTRRSPGRPRRRRCRSARRRRRSRSTRRSTTNR
;
A
#
# COMPACT_ATOMS: atom_id res chain seq x y z
N MET A 1 7.48 -23.34 43.44
CA MET A 1 7.78 -22.53 42.23
C MET A 1 7.45 -23.35 41.00
N PRO A 2 6.26 -23.17 40.39
CA PRO A 2 5.78 -24.08 39.35
C PRO A 2 6.08 -23.60 37.92
N ALA A 3 6.86 -24.41 37.18
CA ALA A 3 6.76 -24.75 35.75
C ALA A 3 6.55 -23.71 34.63
N ARG A 4 6.13 -22.46 34.86
CA ARG A 4 5.85 -21.47 33.80
C ARG A 4 7.10 -20.83 33.18
N TYR A 5 8.23 -20.88 33.87
CA TYR A 5 9.46 -20.17 33.47
C TYR A 5 10.29 -20.84 32.34
N ARG A 6 9.85 -21.96 31.77
CA ARG A 6 10.58 -22.64 30.68
C ARG A 6 10.22 -22.15 29.27
N GLY A 7 9.12 -21.41 29.09
CA GLY A 7 8.78 -20.78 27.80
C GLY A 7 9.52 -19.46 27.52
N LEU A 8 10.03 -18.80 28.56
CA LEU A 8 10.64 -17.46 28.46
C LEU A 8 11.95 -17.42 27.65
N ALA A 9 12.62 -18.56 27.45
CA ALA A 9 13.90 -18.62 26.74
C ALA A 9 13.79 -18.66 25.21
N ALA A 10 12.61 -18.93 24.64
CA ALA A 10 12.45 -19.12 23.20
C ALA A 10 12.12 -17.82 22.44
N ILE A 11 11.35 -16.92 23.05
CA ILE A 11 10.91 -15.67 22.40
C ILE A 11 12.00 -14.58 22.48
N ALA A 12 12.92 -14.70 23.45
CA ALA A 12 14.11 -13.85 23.56
C ALA A 12 15.12 -14.01 22.39
N ALA A 13 14.89 -14.92 21.45
CA ALA A 13 15.70 -15.06 20.23
C ALA A 13 15.14 -14.24 19.06
N VAL A 14 13.83 -14.34 18.77
CA VAL A 14 13.24 -13.87 17.50
C VAL A 14 13.24 -12.34 17.34
N VAL A 15 13.44 -11.57 18.42
CA VAL A 15 13.60 -10.10 18.40
C VAL A 15 15.05 -9.67 18.75
N VAL A 16 15.99 -10.61 18.92
CA VAL A 16 17.39 -10.33 19.33
C VAL A 16 18.43 -10.98 18.41
N VAL A 17 18.02 -11.80 17.43
CA VAL A 17 18.92 -12.59 16.56
C VAL A 17 19.94 -11.74 15.77
N VAL A 18 19.69 -10.46 15.54
CA VAL A 18 20.62 -9.57 14.80
C VAL A 18 21.73 -8.95 15.69
N SER A 19 21.68 -9.11 17.03
CA SER A 19 22.64 -8.49 17.97
C SER A 19 23.57 -9.47 18.71
N ALA A 20 23.80 -10.68 18.16
CA ALA A 20 24.59 -11.73 18.82
C ALA A 20 25.76 -12.32 17.98
N VAL A 21 26.35 -11.54 17.06
CA VAL A 21 27.67 -11.88 16.46
C VAL A 21 28.75 -10.94 16.99
N ALA A 22 29.04 -11.04 18.28
CA ALA A 22 30.13 -10.29 18.93
C ALA A 22 31.02 -11.20 19.80
N GLY A 23 32.33 -11.21 19.49
CA GLY A 23 33.37 -11.60 20.46
C GLY A 23 33.86 -13.05 20.44
N GLY A 24 34.39 -13.53 19.31
CA GLY A 24 34.99 -14.87 19.20
C GLY A 24 36.38 -14.94 18.54
N VAL A 25 37.03 -13.81 18.21
CA VAL A 25 38.33 -13.82 17.51
C VAL A 25 39.46 -13.72 18.53
N GLY A 26 40.19 -14.82 18.72
CA GLY A 26 41.38 -14.85 19.57
C GLY A 26 42.50 -13.99 19.00
N ALA A 27 42.99 -13.03 19.76
CA ALA A 27 44.15 -12.23 19.38
C ALA A 27 45.44 -13.08 19.42
N ALA A 28 46.05 -13.27 18.25
CA ALA A 28 47.43 -13.74 18.10
C ALA A 28 48.28 -12.62 17.50
N PRO A 29 49.56 -12.47 17.91
CA PRO A 29 50.32 -11.25 17.63
C PRO A 29 50.76 -11.13 16.17
N ALA A 30 50.58 -9.93 15.60
CA ALA A 30 51.14 -9.56 14.31
C ALA A 30 52.66 -9.31 14.44
N SER A 31 53.45 -10.29 14.02
CA SER A 31 54.90 -10.17 13.85
C SER A 31 55.23 -9.12 12.78
N GLY A 32 56.10 -8.16 13.11
CA GLY A 32 56.53 -7.14 12.16
C GLY A 32 57.38 -7.71 11.01
N GLY A 33 57.09 -7.28 9.79
CA GLY A 33 57.86 -7.61 8.59
C GLY A 33 57.51 -6.65 7.46
N GLY A 34 58.19 -5.49 7.41
CA GLY A 34 57.99 -4.52 6.33
C GLY A 34 58.63 -5.00 5.02
N PRO A 35 58.00 -4.75 3.84
CA PRO A 35 58.62 -5.05 2.56
C PRO A 35 59.76 -4.08 2.28
N THR A 36 60.99 -4.56 2.41
CA THR A 36 62.19 -3.89 1.91
C THR A 36 62.12 -3.69 0.40
N ALA A 37 62.50 -2.50 -0.08
CA ALA A 37 62.71 -2.25 -1.50
C ALA A 37 63.87 -3.12 -2.03
N ALA A 38 63.53 -4.14 -2.81
CA ALA A 38 64.49 -4.96 -3.55
C ALA A 38 64.58 -4.45 -5.00
N ASN A 39 65.74 -3.93 -5.35
CA ASN A 39 66.07 -3.44 -6.69
C ASN A 39 66.54 -4.61 -7.57
N GLU A 40 65.63 -5.25 -8.31
CA GLU A 40 66.01 -6.26 -9.31
C GLU A 40 66.23 -5.63 -10.68
N THR A 41 67.42 -5.86 -11.25
CA THR A 41 67.81 -5.36 -12.56
C THR A 41 67.85 -6.50 -13.58
N ALA A 42 67.31 -6.22 -14.78
CA ALA A 42 67.51 -6.92 -16.05
C ALA A 42 66.87 -8.30 -16.27
N ALA A 43 65.92 -8.34 -17.20
CA ALA A 43 66.07 -9.10 -18.45
C ALA A 43 65.31 -8.43 -19.60
N ASN A 44 65.96 -8.28 -20.76
CA ASN A 44 65.36 -7.70 -21.96
C ASN A 44 64.49 -8.75 -22.68
N GLY A 45 63.19 -8.48 -22.82
CA GLY A 45 62.23 -9.40 -23.44
C GLY A 45 61.14 -8.65 -24.22
N THR A 46 61.36 -8.49 -25.53
CA THR A 46 60.51 -7.67 -26.41
C THR A 46 59.11 -8.26 -26.64
N THR A 47 58.06 -7.67 -26.04
CA THR A 47 56.67 -7.84 -26.51
C THR A 47 55.87 -6.55 -26.34
N ALA A 48 55.25 -6.08 -27.43
CA ALA A 48 54.20 -5.06 -27.52
C ALA A 48 54.38 -3.75 -26.69
N ASN A 49 54.74 -2.67 -27.40
CA ASN A 49 54.65 -1.29 -26.91
C ASN A 49 53.18 -0.86 -26.72
N GLY A 50 52.60 -1.21 -25.57
CA GLY A 50 51.28 -0.77 -25.14
C GLY A 50 51.30 0.68 -24.68
N THR A 51 51.33 1.62 -25.63
CA THR A 51 51.27 3.04 -25.35
C THR A 51 49.99 3.35 -24.56
N ILE A 52 50.12 3.72 -23.27
CA ILE A 52 48.98 4.29 -22.53
C ILE A 52 48.69 5.62 -23.22
N GLU A 53 47.53 5.71 -23.85
CA GLU A 53 47.18 6.85 -24.69
C GLU A 53 47.06 8.10 -23.79
N PRO A 54 47.80 9.19 -24.07
CA PRO A 54 47.79 10.38 -23.22
C PRO A 54 46.38 10.96 -23.10
N HIS A 55 46.08 11.57 -21.95
CA HIS A 55 44.82 12.29 -21.75
C HIS A 55 44.63 13.36 -22.84
N ARG A 56 43.75 13.09 -23.81
CA ARG A 56 43.42 14.02 -24.90
C ARG A 56 42.51 15.12 -24.39
N ASN A 57 42.67 16.32 -24.94
CA ASN A 57 41.85 17.48 -24.66
C ASN A 57 40.38 17.19 -25.07
N PRO A 58 39.37 17.34 -24.19
CA PRO A 58 37.98 17.06 -24.53
C PRO A 58 37.47 17.84 -25.74
N ASP A 59 37.95 19.08 -25.94
CA ASP A 59 37.56 19.95 -27.06
C ASP A 59 38.10 19.48 -28.42
N GLU A 60 39.02 18.51 -28.44
CA GLU A 60 39.63 17.93 -29.65
C GLU A 60 39.01 16.58 -30.04
N ILE A 61 38.20 15.97 -29.15
CA ILE A 61 37.48 14.72 -29.42
C ILE A 61 36.17 15.04 -30.16
N GLN A 62 36.13 14.75 -31.47
CA GLN A 62 34.91 14.86 -32.30
C GLN A 62 34.10 13.55 -32.39
N GLN A 63 34.50 12.52 -31.65
CA GLN A 63 33.80 11.24 -31.61
C GLN A 63 32.74 11.27 -30.51
N ASP A 64 31.50 10.94 -30.85
CA ASP A 64 30.41 10.82 -29.88
C ASP A 64 30.78 9.81 -28.78
N GLY A 65 30.56 10.19 -27.53
CA GLY A 65 30.82 9.33 -26.38
C GLY A 65 29.86 8.13 -26.34
N ASP A 66 30.33 7.02 -25.77
CA ASP A 66 29.51 5.83 -25.56
C ASP A 66 28.54 6.05 -24.39
N THR A 67 27.42 6.70 -24.71
CA THR A 67 26.40 7.11 -23.73
C THR A 67 25.76 5.90 -23.04
N GLN A 68 25.64 4.76 -23.72
CA GLN A 68 25.17 3.51 -23.13
C GLN A 68 26.13 3.03 -22.04
N ARG A 69 27.45 2.93 -22.32
CA ARG A 69 28.44 2.53 -21.31
C ARG A 69 28.42 3.44 -20.06
N VAL A 70 28.09 4.72 -20.22
CA VAL A 70 27.92 5.65 -19.09
C VAL A 70 26.62 5.37 -18.33
N ALA A 71 25.51 5.05 -19.01
CA ALA A 71 24.26 4.64 -18.40
C ALA A 71 24.45 3.35 -17.58
N ASP A 72 25.02 2.31 -18.17
CA ASP A 72 25.29 1.01 -17.55
C ASP A 72 26.16 1.17 -16.28
N HIS A 73 27.23 1.98 -16.35
CA HIS A 73 28.12 2.23 -15.20
C HIS A 73 27.43 2.98 -14.05
N LEU A 74 26.50 3.88 -14.37
CA LEU A 74 25.71 4.58 -13.36
C LEU A 74 24.62 3.68 -12.77
N ALA A 75 23.96 2.86 -13.59
CA ALA A 75 23.00 1.86 -13.14
C ALA A 75 23.64 0.84 -12.19
N ALA A 76 24.83 0.32 -12.51
CA ALA A 76 25.59 -0.57 -11.64
C ALA A 76 25.86 0.05 -10.25
N ARG A 77 26.31 1.30 -10.19
CA ARG A 77 26.55 2.02 -8.93
C ARG A 77 25.29 2.30 -8.11
N LEU A 78 24.15 2.52 -8.78
CA LEU A 78 22.86 2.61 -8.11
C LEU A 78 22.45 1.25 -7.55
N GLY A 79 22.67 0.16 -8.30
CA GLY A 79 22.47 -1.22 -7.87
C GLY A 79 23.27 -1.60 -6.63
N GLU A 80 24.59 -1.36 -6.66
CA GLU A 80 25.51 -1.57 -5.51
C GLU A 80 25.01 -0.87 -4.23
N ARG A 81 24.44 0.33 -4.36
CA ARG A 81 23.86 1.07 -3.21
C ARG A 81 22.52 0.52 -2.75
N LEU A 82 21.64 0.10 -3.67
CA LEU A 82 20.36 -0.55 -3.32
C LEU A 82 20.63 -1.86 -2.57
N ALA A 83 21.53 -2.71 -3.09
CA ALA A 83 21.94 -3.96 -2.48
C ALA A 83 22.60 -3.76 -1.12
N GLY A 84 23.61 -2.90 -1.03
CA GLY A 84 24.25 -2.57 0.26
C GLY A 84 23.29 -1.95 1.28
N SER A 85 22.24 -1.25 0.84
CA SER A 85 21.18 -0.76 1.71
C SER A 85 20.25 -1.88 2.19
N ALA A 86 19.86 -2.80 1.30
CA ALA A 86 19.01 -3.94 1.66
C ALA A 86 19.69 -4.82 2.73
N VAL A 87 20.96 -5.16 2.53
CA VAL A 87 21.77 -5.92 3.49
C VAL A 87 21.91 -5.17 4.81
N ALA A 88 22.24 -3.87 4.79
CA ALA A 88 22.32 -3.08 6.03
C ALA A 88 20.96 -2.98 6.76
N ILE A 89 19.83 -3.03 6.04
CA ILE A 89 18.49 -3.03 6.63
C ILE A 89 18.14 -4.41 7.23
N SER A 90 18.52 -5.53 6.62
CA SER A 90 18.31 -6.86 7.21
C SER A 90 19.23 -7.10 8.42
N GLU A 91 20.43 -6.54 8.41
CA GLU A 91 21.36 -6.48 9.55
C GLU A 91 20.95 -5.45 10.64
N GLY A 92 19.77 -4.83 10.56
CA GLY A 92 19.28 -3.87 11.56
C GLY A 92 20.06 -2.55 11.63
N GLU A 93 21.01 -2.32 10.73
CA GLU A 93 21.80 -1.09 10.61
C GLU A 93 21.03 -0.02 9.81
N PHE A 94 19.80 0.31 10.22
CA PHE A 94 18.88 1.18 9.47
C PHE A 94 19.47 2.55 9.12
N GLU A 95 20.26 3.16 10.01
CA GLU A 95 20.92 4.45 9.74
C GLU A 95 21.96 4.33 8.61
N ARG A 96 22.67 3.19 8.52
CA ARG A 96 23.63 2.91 7.44
C ARG A 96 22.88 2.63 6.14
N GLY A 97 21.82 1.83 6.19
CA GLY A 97 20.95 1.57 5.04
C GLY A 97 20.39 2.87 4.45
N GLN A 98 19.82 3.74 5.29
CA GLN A 98 19.32 5.06 4.89
C GLN A 98 20.45 5.97 4.37
N ALA A 99 21.65 5.94 4.96
CA ALA A 99 22.79 6.74 4.48
C ALA A 99 23.27 6.32 3.07
N LEU A 100 23.19 5.03 2.72
CA LEU A 100 23.53 4.54 1.39
C LEU A 100 22.57 5.05 0.30
N LEU A 101 21.30 5.29 0.67
CA LEU A 101 20.21 5.82 -0.17
C LEU A 101 20.04 7.36 -0.09
N GLY A 102 20.91 8.04 0.66
CA GLY A 102 20.88 9.49 0.87
C GLY A 102 21.49 10.31 -0.28
N GLU A 103 22.11 11.45 0.05
CA GLU A 103 22.59 12.45 -0.92
C GLU A 103 23.50 11.87 -2.02
N GLY A 104 24.36 10.89 -1.67
CA GLY A 104 25.26 10.23 -2.62
C GLY A 104 24.56 9.31 -3.62
N TYR A 105 23.37 8.80 -3.28
CA TYR A 105 22.49 8.09 -4.21
C TYR A 105 21.77 9.10 -5.11
N ASP A 106 21.16 10.14 -4.52
CA ASP A 106 20.44 11.17 -5.25
C ASP A 106 21.32 11.87 -6.31
N GLU A 107 22.60 12.10 -6.02
CA GLU A 107 23.56 12.67 -6.98
C GLU A 107 23.85 11.70 -8.15
N GLN A 108 23.98 10.41 -7.88
CA GLN A 108 24.20 9.39 -8.92
C GLN A 108 22.94 9.19 -9.77
N LEU A 109 21.75 9.16 -9.15
CA LEU A 109 20.47 9.07 -9.81
C LEU A 109 20.20 10.29 -10.69
N ALA A 110 20.55 11.50 -10.23
CA ALA A 110 20.44 12.72 -11.02
C ALA A 110 21.34 12.68 -12.27
N LYS A 111 22.53 12.07 -12.19
CA LYS A 111 23.42 11.85 -13.34
C LYS A 111 22.83 10.80 -14.29
N TYR A 112 22.37 9.66 -13.76
CA TYR A 112 21.73 8.62 -14.57
C TYR A 112 20.49 9.16 -15.30
N ALA A 113 19.63 9.91 -14.62
CA ALA A 113 18.42 10.53 -15.20
C ALA A 113 18.67 11.61 -16.27
N VAL A 114 19.93 12.07 -16.44
CA VAL A 114 20.35 12.88 -17.59
C VAL A 114 20.70 11.94 -18.75
N VAL A 115 21.64 11.02 -18.54
CA VAL A 115 22.17 10.09 -19.55
C VAL A 115 21.07 9.17 -20.12
N ALA A 116 20.19 8.65 -19.25
CA ALA A 116 19.05 7.80 -19.61
C ALA A 116 18.02 8.47 -20.52
N ARG A 117 18.07 9.79 -20.74
CA ARG A 117 17.22 10.48 -21.74
C ARG A 117 17.79 10.41 -23.14
N ASP A 118 19.10 10.26 -23.25
CA ASP A 118 19.82 10.23 -24.52
C ASP A 118 19.87 8.80 -25.09
N VAL A 119 19.53 7.79 -24.28
CA VAL A 119 19.38 6.36 -24.65
C VAL A 119 17.93 5.85 -24.49
N ASP A 120 16.93 6.74 -24.40
CA ASP A 120 15.49 6.45 -24.23
C ASP A 120 15.06 5.66 -22.94
N GLU A 121 15.99 5.32 -22.04
CA GLU A 121 15.81 4.66 -20.74
C GLU A 121 15.13 5.52 -19.62
N ALA A 122 14.48 6.64 -19.96
CA ALA A 122 14.01 7.62 -18.98
C ALA A 122 12.95 7.09 -17.97
N GLU A 123 12.41 5.89 -18.16
CA GLU A 123 11.57 5.16 -17.19
C GLU A 123 12.40 4.44 -16.11
N LEU A 124 13.58 3.89 -16.43
CA LEU A 124 14.42 3.19 -15.46
C LEU A 124 14.89 4.12 -14.34
N ALA A 125 15.18 5.38 -14.67
CA ALA A 125 15.47 6.41 -13.67
C ALA A 125 14.29 6.69 -12.72
N ARG A 126 13.04 6.40 -13.10
CA ARG A 126 11.88 6.43 -12.20
C ARG A 126 11.81 5.17 -11.34
N GLN A 127 12.10 4.00 -11.89
CA GLN A 127 12.13 2.74 -11.15
C GLN A 127 13.21 2.75 -10.05
N PHE A 128 14.43 3.22 -10.34
CA PHE A 128 15.48 3.41 -9.33
C PHE A 128 15.02 4.33 -8.18
N ASN A 129 14.40 5.48 -8.50
CA ASN A 129 13.89 6.40 -7.48
C ASN A 129 12.81 5.76 -6.59
N LEU A 130 11.88 5.02 -7.20
CA LEU A 130 10.75 4.41 -6.52
C LEU A 130 11.20 3.24 -5.62
N THR A 131 12.11 2.40 -6.12
CA THR A 131 12.75 1.32 -5.34
C THR A 131 13.47 1.88 -4.11
N ARG A 132 14.22 2.97 -4.28
CA ARG A 132 14.88 3.68 -3.18
C ARG A 132 13.88 4.26 -2.16
N GLU A 133 12.77 4.84 -2.62
CA GLU A 133 11.70 5.37 -1.75
C GLU A 133 11.02 4.26 -0.95
N GLU A 134 10.80 3.08 -1.54
CA GLU A 134 10.24 1.92 -0.85
C GLU A 134 11.22 1.27 0.13
N GLN A 135 12.51 1.13 -0.19
CA GLN A 135 13.52 0.70 0.80
C GLN A 135 13.62 1.66 2.00
N ALA A 136 13.54 2.98 1.76
CA ALA A 136 13.54 3.96 2.83
C ALA A 136 12.28 3.85 3.71
N SER A 137 11.13 3.51 3.12
CA SER A 137 9.90 3.22 3.86
C SER A 137 10.02 1.92 4.68
N LEU A 138 10.57 0.86 4.09
CA LEU A 138 10.81 -0.42 4.77
C LEU A 138 11.67 -0.24 6.03
N ALA A 139 12.77 0.51 5.93
CA ALA A 139 13.65 0.81 7.05
C ALA A 139 12.95 1.57 8.20
N GLU A 140 11.96 2.41 7.90
CA GLU A 140 11.18 3.11 8.92
C GLU A 140 10.15 2.19 9.57
N SER A 141 9.44 1.37 8.77
CA SER A 141 8.47 0.40 9.29
C SER A 141 9.13 -0.68 10.15
N LEU A 142 10.37 -1.09 9.84
CA LEU A 142 11.15 -2.01 10.68
C LEU A 142 11.56 -1.36 12.01
N ARG A 143 12.03 -0.10 11.99
CA ARG A 143 12.32 0.68 13.20
C ARG A 143 11.09 0.85 14.09
N GLU A 144 9.91 1.06 13.50
CA GLU A 144 8.64 1.11 14.24
C GLU A 144 8.29 -0.27 14.84
N ALA A 145 8.45 -1.35 14.08
CA ALA A 145 8.24 -2.72 14.57
C ALA A 145 9.17 -3.07 15.76
N GLU A 146 10.45 -2.70 15.73
CA GLU A 146 11.37 -2.90 16.86
C GLU A 146 10.96 -2.13 18.11
N ALA A 147 10.49 -0.88 17.95
CA ALA A 147 9.99 -0.07 19.05
C ALA A 147 8.74 -0.72 19.69
N LEU A 148 7.79 -1.16 18.87
CA LEU A 148 6.59 -1.89 19.30
C LEU A 148 6.94 -3.23 19.98
N ALA A 149 7.89 -4.00 19.43
CA ALA A 149 8.33 -5.26 20.00
C ALA A 149 9.01 -5.07 21.37
N THR A 150 9.76 -3.98 21.52
CA THR A 150 10.36 -3.56 22.80
C THR A 150 9.30 -3.17 23.82
N GLU A 151 8.24 -2.45 23.44
CA GLU A 151 7.11 -2.16 24.34
C GLU A 151 6.34 -3.44 24.71
N TYR A 152 6.11 -4.32 23.74
CA TYR A 152 5.39 -5.58 23.94
C TYR A 152 6.11 -6.47 24.96
N GLN A 153 7.42 -6.64 24.81
CA GLN A 153 8.24 -7.41 25.73
C GLN A 153 8.22 -6.80 27.15
N ARG A 154 8.19 -5.47 27.29
CA ARG A 154 8.00 -4.83 28.60
C ARG A 154 6.61 -5.05 29.19
N ALA A 155 5.54 -5.00 28.39
CA ALA A 155 4.19 -5.29 28.87
C ALA A 155 4.11 -6.73 29.41
N VAL A 156 4.66 -7.67 28.64
CA VAL A 156 4.88 -9.08 29.01
C VAL A 156 5.64 -9.25 30.33
N GLU A 157 6.75 -8.53 30.52
CA GLU A 157 7.58 -8.62 31.74
C GLU A 157 6.91 -8.04 32.99
N ASN A 158 5.90 -7.19 32.81
CA ASN A 158 5.12 -6.60 33.90
C ASN A 158 3.78 -7.33 34.16
N ASP A 159 3.54 -8.48 33.51
CA ASP A 159 2.26 -9.21 33.51
C ASP A 159 1.06 -8.34 33.06
N ASP A 160 1.28 -7.34 32.19
CA ASP A 160 0.23 -6.47 31.61
C ASP A 160 -0.35 -7.11 30.34
N ASP A 161 -1.16 -8.14 30.56
CA ASP A 161 -1.84 -8.94 29.54
C ASP A 161 -2.70 -8.12 28.55
N GLU A 162 -3.31 -7.01 29.00
CA GLU A 162 -4.15 -6.18 28.12
C GLU A 162 -3.26 -5.34 27.18
N ARG A 163 -2.24 -4.66 27.71
CA ARG A 163 -1.30 -3.89 26.89
C ARG A 163 -0.47 -4.79 25.97
N ALA A 164 -0.09 -5.99 26.42
CA ALA A 164 0.59 -6.98 25.61
C ALA A 164 -0.25 -7.39 24.38
N ARG A 165 -1.55 -7.65 24.55
CA ARG A 165 -2.46 -7.98 23.44
C ARG A 165 -2.71 -6.83 22.48
N GLU A 166 -2.80 -5.59 22.95
CA GLU A 166 -2.87 -4.41 22.08
C GLU A 166 -1.65 -4.33 21.16
N LEU A 167 -0.45 -4.33 21.76
CA LEU A 167 0.82 -4.24 21.05
C LEU A 167 1.07 -5.44 20.13
N ALA A 168 0.66 -6.64 20.53
CA ALA A 168 0.72 -7.83 19.68
C ALA A 168 -0.13 -7.68 18.41
N ARG A 169 -1.32 -7.06 18.48
CA ARG A 169 -2.12 -6.77 17.28
C ARG A 169 -1.50 -5.69 16.41
N GLU A 170 -0.90 -4.68 17.03
CA GLU A 170 -0.19 -3.59 16.32
C GLU A 170 1.00 -4.16 15.54
N LEU A 171 1.82 -5.01 16.17
CA LEU A 171 2.90 -5.77 15.53
C LEU A 171 2.45 -6.64 14.37
N ILE A 172 1.33 -7.37 14.52
CA ILE A 172 0.77 -8.19 13.43
C ILE A 172 0.35 -7.31 12.25
N ALA A 173 -0.29 -6.16 12.51
CA ALA A 173 -0.69 -5.23 11.45
C ALA A 173 0.52 -4.62 10.73
N THR A 174 1.56 -4.22 11.47
CA THR A 174 2.83 -3.73 10.91
C THR A 174 3.53 -4.82 10.08
N ALA A 175 3.55 -6.07 10.54
CA ALA A 175 4.11 -7.20 9.80
C ALA A 175 3.37 -7.49 8.48
N GLU A 176 2.04 -7.34 8.43
CA GLU A 176 1.31 -7.43 7.16
C GLU A 176 1.68 -6.31 6.18
N GLU A 177 2.08 -5.13 6.67
CA GLU A 177 2.55 -4.02 5.84
C GLU A 177 3.98 -4.25 5.35
N LEU A 178 4.88 -4.67 6.23
CA LEU A 178 6.24 -5.11 5.88
C LEU A 178 6.20 -6.18 4.77
N ASN A 179 5.38 -7.22 4.93
CA ASN A 179 5.24 -8.31 3.94
C ASN A 179 4.71 -7.85 2.57
N ARG A 180 3.96 -6.74 2.50
CA ARG A 180 3.54 -6.14 1.23
C ARG A 180 4.70 -5.36 0.61
N THR A 181 5.40 -4.55 1.42
CA THR A 181 6.55 -3.76 0.96
C THR A 181 7.73 -4.62 0.50
N THR A 182 8.01 -5.75 1.16
CA THR A 182 9.07 -6.69 0.75
C THR A 182 8.74 -7.37 -0.58
N ALA A 183 7.51 -7.85 -0.75
CA ALA A 183 7.05 -8.44 -2.01
C ALA A 183 7.07 -7.45 -3.20
N ASP A 184 6.68 -6.18 -2.97
CA ASP A 184 6.78 -5.12 -3.98
C ASP A 184 8.25 -4.82 -4.34
N LEU A 185 9.16 -4.80 -3.36
CA LEU A 185 10.60 -4.60 -3.57
C LEU A 185 11.27 -5.76 -4.33
N GLU A 186 10.95 -7.01 -4.01
CA GLU A 186 11.39 -8.19 -4.76
C GLU A 186 11.02 -8.07 -6.25
N GLN A 187 9.77 -7.68 -6.54
CA GLN A 187 9.31 -7.47 -7.91
C GLN A 187 10.10 -6.34 -8.60
N ARG A 188 10.44 -5.26 -7.90
CA ARG A 188 11.22 -4.15 -8.48
C ARG A 188 12.67 -4.51 -8.75
N TYR A 189 13.33 -5.26 -7.86
CA TYR A 189 14.69 -5.71 -8.12
C TYR A 189 14.73 -6.59 -9.37
N ALA A 190 13.84 -7.59 -9.49
CA ALA A 190 13.77 -8.43 -10.68
C ALA A 190 13.54 -7.63 -11.99
N VAL A 191 12.75 -6.54 -11.94
CA VAL A 191 12.59 -5.62 -13.08
C VAL A 191 13.88 -4.85 -13.37
N LEU A 192 14.55 -4.30 -12.36
CA LEU A 192 15.80 -3.55 -12.54
C LEU A 192 16.92 -4.44 -13.10
N GLU A 193 17.09 -5.66 -12.58
CA GLU A 193 18.07 -6.63 -13.08
C GLU A 193 17.80 -7.00 -14.54
N ASN A 194 16.55 -7.34 -14.89
CA ASN A 194 16.20 -7.74 -16.26
C ASN A 194 16.40 -6.61 -17.28
N GLU A 195 16.12 -5.36 -16.92
CA GLU A 195 16.22 -4.22 -17.83
C GLU A 195 17.65 -3.61 -17.90
N THR A 196 18.47 -3.74 -16.84
CA THR A 196 19.82 -3.10 -16.78
C THR A 196 21.00 -4.07 -16.69
N GLY A 197 20.76 -5.36 -16.43
CA GLY A 197 21.82 -6.37 -16.28
C GLY A 197 22.68 -6.24 -15.02
N ILE A 198 22.27 -5.40 -14.06
CA ILE A 198 22.90 -5.32 -12.72
C ILE A 198 22.58 -6.58 -11.91
N ASN A 199 23.40 -6.88 -10.90
CA ASN A 199 23.11 -7.92 -9.91
C ASN A 199 22.49 -7.28 -8.66
N LEU A 200 21.36 -7.82 -8.21
CA LEU A 200 20.65 -7.51 -6.98
C LEU A 200 20.28 -8.80 -6.20
N ASP A 201 20.94 -9.93 -6.48
CA ASP A 201 20.72 -11.21 -5.79
C ASP A 201 20.85 -11.04 -4.26
N GLU A 202 21.91 -10.36 -3.82
CA GLU A 202 22.15 -10.05 -2.39
C GLU A 202 21.02 -9.19 -1.79
N ALA A 203 20.44 -8.29 -2.59
CA ALA A 203 19.32 -7.45 -2.16
C ALA A 203 18.03 -8.27 -2.00
N GLN A 204 17.77 -9.20 -2.93
CA GLN A 204 16.62 -10.09 -2.87
C GLN A 204 16.70 -11.05 -1.67
N VAL A 205 17.88 -11.63 -1.42
CA VAL A 205 18.12 -12.50 -0.25
C VAL A 205 17.88 -11.73 1.07
N ALA A 206 18.39 -10.50 1.20
CA ALA A 206 18.19 -9.69 2.39
C ALA A 206 16.70 -9.33 2.63
N ILE A 207 15.93 -9.09 1.56
CA ILE A 207 14.49 -8.82 1.66
C ILE A 207 13.67 -10.08 2.01
N GLU A 208 14.05 -11.24 1.47
CA GLU A 208 13.46 -12.53 1.83
C GLU A 208 13.71 -12.87 3.32
N GLU A 209 14.94 -12.66 3.82
CA GLU A 209 15.30 -12.89 5.23
C GLU A 209 14.47 -12.04 6.20
N ILE A 210 14.23 -10.75 5.86
CA ILE A 210 13.32 -9.87 6.61
C ILE A 210 11.90 -10.44 6.63
N ARG A 211 11.40 -10.94 5.48
CA ARG A 211 10.07 -11.51 5.34
C ARG A 211 9.89 -12.79 6.16
N GLU A 212 10.86 -13.71 6.10
CA GLU A 212 10.86 -14.95 6.86
C GLU A 212 10.90 -14.68 8.38
N THR A 213 11.86 -13.85 8.83
CA THR A 213 12.00 -13.47 10.25
C THR A 213 10.74 -12.77 10.79
N THR A 214 10.14 -11.86 10.02
CA THR A 214 8.88 -11.19 10.37
C THR A 214 7.72 -12.18 10.46
N GLY A 215 7.65 -13.15 9.56
CA GLY A 215 6.65 -14.22 9.57
C GLY A 215 6.75 -15.12 10.82
N GLU A 216 7.96 -15.55 11.18
CA GLU A 216 8.20 -16.35 12.39
C GLU A 216 7.80 -15.58 13.67
N ALA A 217 8.16 -14.30 13.75
CA ALA A 217 7.80 -13.43 14.87
C ALA A 217 6.28 -13.33 15.05
N VAL A 218 5.53 -13.12 13.95
CA VAL A 218 4.06 -13.08 13.96
C VAL A 218 3.46 -14.39 14.47
N VAL A 219 3.93 -15.54 13.99
CA VAL A 219 3.43 -16.85 14.43
C VAL A 219 3.70 -17.07 15.92
N GLY A 220 4.88 -16.69 16.41
CA GLY A 220 5.25 -16.78 17.82
C GLY A 220 4.39 -15.89 18.72
N ILE A 221 4.12 -14.65 18.31
CA ILE A 221 3.22 -13.72 19.00
C ILE A 221 1.79 -14.25 19.02
N GLN A 222 1.27 -14.71 17.86
CA GLN A 222 -0.10 -15.20 17.76
C GLN A 222 -0.35 -16.42 18.64
N ALA A 223 0.54 -17.42 18.60
CA ALA A 223 0.41 -18.65 19.39
C ALA A 223 0.50 -18.42 20.90
N ARG A 224 1.07 -17.29 21.33
CA ARG A 224 1.23 -16.92 22.73
C ARG A 224 0.04 -16.09 23.25
N GLU A 225 -0.32 -15.03 22.53
CA GLU A 225 -1.22 -13.98 23.03
C GLU A 225 -2.70 -14.21 22.67
N PHE A 226 -2.99 -15.06 21.67
CA PHE A 226 -4.35 -15.25 21.16
C PHE A 226 -4.75 -16.72 21.05
N THR A 227 -6.02 -16.98 21.36
CA THR A 227 -6.68 -18.26 21.10
C THR A 227 -7.32 -18.24 19.71
N GLU A 228 -7.03 -19.26 18.90
CA GLU A 228 -7.67 -19.46 17.60
C GLU A 228 -9.20 -19.56 17.73
N THR A 229 -9.93 -18.90 16.83
CA THR A 229 -11.39 -18.95 16.79
C THR A 229 -11.92 -19.56 15.50
N ARG A 230 -13.10 -20.16 15.61
CA ARG A 230 -13.84 -20.77 14.50
C ARG A 230 -15.19 -20.09 14.40
N LEU A 231 -15.46 -19.52 13.24
CA LEU A 231 -16.74 -18.96 12.87
C LEU A 231 -17.42 -19.90 11.88
N VAL A 232 -18.69 -20.20 12.09
CA VAL A 232 -19.55 -20.88 11.11
C VAL A 232 -20.79 -20.02 10.92
N ALA A 233 -21.17 -19.76 9.67
CA ALA A 233 -22.31 -18.94 9.31
C ALA A 233 -23.11 -19.57 8.16
N GLU A 234 -24.43 -19.54 8.29
CA GLU A 234 -25.38 -20.08 7.32
C GLU A 234 -26.45 -19.05 6.99
N THR A 235 -27.19 -19.27 5.90
CA THR A 235 -28.35 -18.45 5.54
C THR A 235 -29.58 -19.31 5.27
N ASN A 236 -30.75 -18.78 5.64
CA ASN A 236 -32.02 -19.39 5.28
C ASN A 236 -32.39 -19.26 3.78
N ARG A 237 -31.68 -18.41 3.00
CA ARG A 237 -31.91 -18.24 1.56
C ARG A 237 -30.70 -17.64 0.84
N THR A 238 -30.36 -18.20 -0.32
CA THR A 238 -29.28 -17.69 -1.18
C THR A 238 -29.74 -16.64 -2.19
N ARG A 239 -31.06 -16.44 -2.37
CA ARG A 239 -31.62 -15.36 -3.19
C ARG A 239 -32.22 -14.30 -2.28
N ILE A 240 -31.68 -13.09 -2.36
CA ILE A 240 -31.99 -11.99 -1.45
C ILE A 240 -32.48 -10.75 -2.20
N ALA A 241 -33.30 -9.97 -1.53
CA ALA A 241 -33.99 -8.82 -2.10
C ALA A 241 -34.14 -7.72 -1.04
N VAL A 242 -34.50 -6.51 -1.47
CA VAL A 242 -34.81 -5.44 -0.54
C VAL A 242 -36.13 -5.74 0.17
N SER A 243 -37.12 -6.25 -0.56
CA SER A 243 -38.39 -6.72 -0.03
C SER A 243 -38.27 -8.03 0.77
N ASP A 244 -37.42 -8.97 0.32
CA ASP A 244 -37.19 -10.28 0.92
C ASP A 244 -35.72 -10.46 1.40
N PRO A 245 -35.38 -10.00 2.61
CA PRO A 245 -34.02 -10.08 3.16
C PRO A 245 -33.64 -11.52 3.57
N ALA A 246 -32.35 -11.82 3.71
CA ALA A 246 -31.90 -13.08 4.32
C ALA A 246 -31.87 -12.98 5.85
N ALA A 247 -32.16 -14.08 6.53
CA ALA A 247 -31.66 -14.31 7.88
C ALA A 247 -30.31 -15.03 7.78
N ILE A 248 -29.32 -14.53 8.51
CA ILE A 248 -27.98 -15.09 8.63
C ILE A 248 -27.81 -15.50 10.09
N SER A 249 -27.52 -16.77 10.32
CA SER A 249 -27.34 -17.34 11.66
C SER A 249 -26.04 -18.12 11.72
N GLY A 250 -25.41 -18.17 12.88
CA GLY A 250 -24.14 -18.87 13.01
C GLY A 250 -23.69 -19.04 14.44
N ARG A 251 -22.47 -19.57 14.59
CA ARG A 251 -21.82 -19.78 15.88
C ARG A 251 -20.33 -19.41 15.82
N LEU A 252 -19.86 -18.76 16.88
CA LEU A 252 -18.46 -18.46 17.13
C LEU A 252 -17.97 -19.28 18.33
N THR A 253 -16.86 -19.97 18.15
CA THR A 253 -16.18 -20.72 19.22
C THR A 253 -14.68 -20.50 19.19
N THR A 254 -13.98 -20.90 20.24
CA THR A 254 -12.55 -21.23 20.16
C THR A 254 -12.35 -22.48 19.29
N ALA A 255 -11.11 -22.77 18.88
CA ALA A 255 -10.75 -24.03 18.22
C ALA A 255 -11.12 -25.27 19.07
N ASN A 256 -11.13 -25.14 20.40
CA ASN A 256 -11.54 -26.19 21.35
C ASN A 256 -13.07 -26.33 21.52
N GLY A 257 -13.88 -25.56 20.77
CA GLY A 257 -15.35 -25.62 20.78
C GLY A 257 -16.04 -24.83 21.90
N THR A 258 -15.29 -24.14 22.76
CA THR A 258 -15.82 -23.23 23.79
C THR A 258 -16.53 -22.06 23.10
N PRO A 259 -17.81 -21.76 23.39
CA PRO A 259 -18.47 -20.59 22.84
C PRO A 259 -17.80 -19.29 23.26
N ILE A 260 -17.86 -18.28 22.39
CA ILE A 260 -17.39 -16.92 22.66
C ILE A 260 -18.62 -16.01 22.71
N GLU A 261 -18.91 -15.45 23.88
CA GLU A 261 -20.04 -14.55 24.12
C GLU A 261 -19.70 -13.08 23.78
N ASN A 262 -20.73 -12.27 23.48
CA ASN A 262 -20.63 -10.83 23.19
C ASN A 262 -19.68 -10.44 22.04
N GLY A 263 -19.20 -11.41 21.25
CA GLY A 263 -18.28 -11.22 20.15
C GLY A 263 -18.91 -10.43 19.00
N SER A 264 -18.21 -9.39 18.53
CA SER A 264 -18.69 -8.48 17.48
C SER A 264 -18.62 -9.13 16.10
N ILE A 265 -19.77 -9.50 15.54
CA ILE A 265 -19.90 -10.09 14.20
C ILE A 265 -20.31 -9.01 13.19
N ARG A 266 -19.56 -8.91 12.09
CA ARG A 266 -19.77 -7.97 11.00
C ARG A 266 -20.11 -8.73 9.70
N LEU A 267 -21.26 -8.43 9.14
CA LEU A 267 -21.72 -8.95 7.85
C LEU A 267 -21.48 -7.86 6.78
N ARG A 268 -20.82 -8.17 5.67
CA ARG A 268 -20.48 -7.20 4.61
C ARG A 268 -20.68 -7.78 3.21
N LEU A 269 -21.33 -7.03 2.32
CA LEU A 269 -21.49 -7.35 0.90
C LEU A 269 -21.28 -6.06 0.08
N GLY A 270 -20.09 -5.90 -0.49
CA GLY A 270 -19.67 -4.61 -1.07
C GLY A 270 -19.57 -3.53 0.01
N ALA A 271 -20.31 -2.43 -0.15
CA ALA A 271 -20.35 -1.32 0.80
C ALA A 271 -21.38 -1.52 1.94
N ASP A 272 -22.40 -2.36 1.74
CA ASP A 272 -23.40 -2.64 2.78
C ASP A 272 -22.75 -3.41 3.95
N THR A 273 -23.01 -2.95 5.17
CA THR A 273 -22.50 -3.57 6.41
C THR A 273 -23.57 -3.62 7.49
N VAL A 274 -23.74 -4.79 8.11
CA VAL A 274 -24.58 -5.03 9.29
C VAL A 274 -23.71 -5.57 10.42
N THR A 275 -24.03 -5.23 11.67
CA THR A 275 -23.27 -5.66 12.85
C THR A 275 -24.22 -6.27 13.87
N THR A 276 -23.83 -7.40 14.46
CA THR A 276 -24.55 -8.09 15.55
C THR A 276 -23.53 -8.60 16.59
N GLN A 277 -24.00 -9.19 17.68
CA GLN A 277 -23.17 -9.80 18.73
C GLN A 277 -23.57 -11.25 18.96
N THR A 278 -22.65 -12.06 19.46
CA THR A 278 -22.95 -13.43 19.91
C THR A 278 -23.60 -13.44 21.29
N THR A 279 -24.47 -14.41 21.51
CA THR A 279 -25.09 -14.73 22.81
C THR A 279 -24.13 -15.54 23.69
N GLY A 280 -24.54 -15.86 24.93
CA GLY A 280 -23.78 -16.71 25.86
C GLY A 280 -23.41 -18.10 25.29
N ASP A 281 -24.23 -18.66 24.39
CA ASP A 281 -23.97 -19.95 23.73
C ASP A 281 -23.06 -19.83 22.49
N GLY A 282 -22.53 -18.63 22.23
CA GLY A 282 -21.70 -18.29 21.08
C GLY A 282 -22.48 -18.14 19.77
N THR A 283 -23.82 -18.21 19.81
CA THR A 283 -24.67 -18.11 18.61
C THR A 283 -24.98 -16.65 18.26
N PHE A 284 -25.18 -16.35 16.98
CA PHE A 284 -25.66 -15.04 16.54
C PHE A 284 -26.75 -15.20 15.47
N GLU A 285 -27.60 -14.19 15.35
CA GLU A 285 -28.54 -14.01 14.24
C GLU A 285 -28.51 -12.54 13.77
N ALA A 286 -28.62 -12.32 12.46
CA ALA A 286 -28.76 -11.01 11.85
C ALA A 286 -29.58 -11.08 10.55
N THR A 287 -30.52 -10.15 10.38
CA THR A 287 -31.24 -9.97 9.12
C THR A 287 -30.42 -9.11 8.18
N TYR A 288 -29.96 -9.69 7.06
CA TYR A 288 -29.23 -8.98 6.01
C TYR A 288 -30.19 -8.53 4.89
N ARG A 289 -30.26 -7.21 4.65
CA ARG A 289 -31.04 -6.59 3.57
C ARG A 289 -30.10 -5.79 2.66
N PRO A 290 -29.96 -6.12 1.36
CA PRO A 290 -29.13 -5.34 0.44
C PRO A 290 -29.81 -3.98 0.18
N LEU A 291 -29.09 -2.88 0.42
CA LEU A 291 -29.55 -1.51 0.21
C LEU A 291 -28.66 -0.76 -0.78
N THR A 292 -27.34 -0.93 -0.69
CA THR A 292 -26.34 -0.33 -1.59
C THR A 292 -25.48 -1.36 -2.32
N ALA A 293 -25.60 -2.64 -1.99
CA ALA A 293 -24.91 -3.73 -2.68
C ALA A 293 -25.27 -3.78 -4.19
N PRO A 294 -24.28 -3.93 -5.09
CA PRO A 294 -24.52 -3.98 -6.52
C PRO A 294 -25.06 -5.38 -6.91
N LEU A 295 -25.92 -5.46 -7.94
CA LEU A 295 -26.59 -6.72 -8.35
C LEU A 295 -25.66 -7.90 -8.62
N ASN A 296 -24.41 -7.64 -9.00
CA ASN A 296 -23.39 -8.66 -9.28
C ASN A 296 -22.60 -9.11 -8.04
N ALA A 297 -22.90 -8.59 -6.84
CA ALA A 297 -22.29 -9.06 -5.60
C ALA A 297 -22.92 -10.38 -5.15
N SER A 298 -22.07 -11.38 -4.88
CA SER A 298 -22.50 -12.75 -4.56
C SER A 298 -21.87 -13.37 -3.30
N ALA A 299 -20.87 -12.71 -2.69
CA ALA A 299 -20.14 -13.22 -1.53
C ALA A 299 -20.40 -12.33 -0.31
N LEU A 300 -21.28 -12.77 0.60
CA LEU A 300 -21.53 -12.11 1.88
C LEU A 300 -20.46 -12.56 2.87
N THR A 301 -19.50 -11.68 3.16
CA THR A 301 -18.47 -11.93 4.18
C THR A 301 -19.09 -11.79 5.56
N VAL A 302 -18.92 -12.78 6.42
CA VAL A 302 -19.26 -12.73 7.85
C VAL A 302 -17.95 -12.82 8.61
N ALA A 303 -17.60 -11.79 9.38
CA ALA A 303 -16.32 -11.71 10.09
C ALA A 303 -16.53 -11.42 11.58
N TYR A 304 -15.85 -12.17 12.42
CA TYR A 304 -15.64 -11.82 13.82
C TYR A 304 -14.44 -10.88 13.93
N ALA A 305 -14.67 -9.72 14.53
CA ALA A 305 -13.63 -8.73 14.81
C ALA A 305 -13.50 -8.58 16.34
N PRO A 306 -12.48 -9.19 16.96
CA PRO A 306 -12.18 -9.00 18.39
C PRO A 306 -11.89 -7.52 18.71
N ALA A 307 -12.08 -7.13 19.97
CA ALA A 307 -11.51 -5.89 20.50
C ALA A 307 -9.97 -6.00 20.60
N ALA A 308 -9.29 -4.86 20.74
CA ALA A 308 -7.83 -4.83 20.77
C ALA A 308 -7.25 -5.69 21.92
N THR A 309 -7.89 -5.67 23.10
CA THR A 309 -7.51 -6.42 24.30
C THR A 309 -8.10 -7.85 24.37
N ASP A 310 -8.97 -8.27 23.43
CA ASP A 310 -9.57 -9.61 23.47
C ASP A 310 -8.50 -10.70 23.25
N PRO A 311 -8.55 -11.85 23.95
CA PRO A 311 -7.58 -12.95 23.81
C PRO A 311 -7.86 -13.88 22.62
N TYR A 312 -8.48 -13.36 21.55
CA TYR A 312 -9.02 -14.16 20.45
C TYR A 312 -8.49 -13.70 19.09
N LEU A 313 -8.16 -14.65 18.20
CA LEU A 313 -7.88 -14.34 16.79
C LEU A 313 -9.18 -13.99 16.04
N PRO A 314 -9.13 -13.10 15.04
CA PRO A 314 -10.25 -12.86 14.14
C PRO A 314 -10.57 -14.11 13.30
N ALA A 315 -11.83 -14.27 12.90
CA ALA A 315 -12.27 -15.34 12.02
C ALA A 315 -13.22 -14.82 10.95
N THR A 316 -13.16 -15.38 9.75
CA THR A 316 -13.99 -14.97 8.60
C THR A 316 -14.58 -16.18 7.91
N GLU A 317 -15.87 -16.08 7.55
CA GLU A 317 -16.66 -17.07 6.81
C GLU A 317 -17.34 -16.37 5.62
N THR A 318 -17.66 -17.09 4.54
CA THR A 318 -18.27 -16.52 3.33
C THR A 318 -19.53 -17.25 2.91
N VAL A 319 -20.67 -16.56 2.98
CA VAL A 319 -21.97 -17.08 2.58
C VAL A 319 -22.29 -16.66 1.14
N ASN A 320 -22.56 -17.62 0.27
CA ASN A 320 -22.93 -17.37 -1.13
C ASN A 320 -24.39 -16.89 -1.24
N VAL A 321 -24.58 -15.74 -1.88
CA VAL A 321 -25.88 -15.08 -2.09
C VAL A 321 -26.02 -14.57 -3.53
N SER A 322 -27.22 -14.12 -3.89
CA SER A 322 -27.55 -13.53 -5.18
C SER A 322 -28.65 -12.48 -5.00
N ILE A 323 -28.43 -11.27 -5.50
CA ILE A 323 -29.38 -10.16 -5.32
C ILE A 323 -30.39 -10.16 -6.47
N ALA A 324 -31.68 -10.27 -6.14
CA ALA A 324 -32.78 -10.30 -7.10
C ALA A 324 -33.25 -8.90 -7.54
N GLU A 325 -33.14 -7.91 -6.66
CA GLU A 325 -33.57 -6.52 -6.86
C GLU A 325 -32.69 -5.55 -6.05
N GLN A 326 -32.55 -4.31 -6.52
CA GLN A 326 -31.91 -3.23 -5.76
C GLN A 326 -32.95 -2.32 -5.13
N ALA A 327 -32.53 -1.55 -4.12
CA ALA A 327 -33.40 -0.55 -3.50
C ALA A 327 -33.69 0.57 -4.49
N GLU A 328 -34.97 0.92 -4.64
CA GLU A 328 -35.37 2.11 -5.38
C GLU A 328 -34.69 3.34 -4.77
N THR A 329 -33.93 4.05 -5.59
CA THR A 329 -33.15 5.21 -5.17
C THR A 329 -33.68 6.45 -5.89
N SER A 330 -34.20 7.43 -5.15
CA SER A 330 -34.58 8.74 -5.67
C SER A 330 -33.55 9.80 -5.31
N ILE A 331 -33.36 10.78 -6.19
CA ILE A 331 -32.53 11.95 -5.93
C ILE A 331 -33.41 13.18 -6.11
N ASP A 332 -33.68 13.87 -5.00
CA ASP A 332 -34.49 15.07 -4.96
C ASP A 332 -33.56 16.28 -4.89
N LEU A 333 -33.49 17.09 -5.96
CA LEU A 333 -32.68 18.31 -5.99
C LEU A 333 -33.50 19.47 -5.41
N GLU A 334 -33.12 19.96 -4.23
CA GLU A 334 -33.80 21.06 -3.53
C GLU A 334 -33.41 22.43 -4.10
N ASN A 335 -32.17 22.58 -4.57
CA ASN A 335 -31.64 23.85 -5.06
C ASN A 335 -30.58 23.61 -6.13
N ALA A 336 -30.87 23.93 -7.39
CA ALA A 336 -29.97 23.75 -8.52
C ALA A 336 -29.99 24.98 -9.42
N SER A 337 -28.82 25.47 -9.85
CA SER A 337 -28.73 26.56 -10.83
C SER A 337 -29.36 26.12 -12.16
N ALA A 338 -30.57 26.59 -12.48
CA ALA A 338 -31.30 26.22 -13.69
C ALA A 338 -30.67 26.75 -14.98
N ALA A 339 -29.84 27.80 -14.87
CA ALA A 339 -28.97 28.33 -15.91
C ALA A 339 -27.70 28.86 -15.25
N ALA A 340 -26.62 29.01 -16.03
CA ALA A 340 -25.38 29.64 -15.61
C ALA A 340 -24.68 30.28 -16.83
N ALA A 341 -24.07 31.44 -16.63
CA ALA A 341 -23.20 32.10 -17.59
C ALA A 341 -21.76 31.52 -17.57
N PHE A 342 -20.92 31.98 -18.49
CA PHE A 342 -19.49 31.70 -18.44
C PHE A 342 -18.88 32.29 -17.15
N ASP A 343 -17.94 31.56 -16.53
CA ASP A 343 -17.36 31.84 -15.21
C ASP A 343 -18.35 31.89 -14.02
N GLU A 344 -19.62 31.53 -14.22
CA GLU A 344 -20.59 31.43 -13.11
C GLU A 344 -20.49 30.08 -12.37
N GLN A 345 -20.68 30.11 -11.05
CA GLN A 345 -20.69 28.90 -10.22
C GLN A 345 -22.05 28.21 -10.28
N VAL A 346 -22.09 27.03 -10.87
CA VAL A 346 -23.23 26.11 -10.75
C VAL A 346 -23.19 25.48 -9.36
N ARG A 347 -24.30 25.57 -8.63
CA ARG A 347 -24.52 24.87 -7.36
C ARG A 347 -25.68 23.90 -7.52
N ALA A 348 -25.50 22.70 -6.99
CA ALA A 348 -26.56 21.73 -6.81
C ALA A 348 -26.50 21.20 -5.37
N THR A 349 -27.63 21.29 -4.67
CA THR A 349 -27.88 20.59 -3.41
C THR A 349 -29.09 19.70 -3.58
N GLY A 350 -28.91 18.42 -3.28
CA GLY A 350 -30.01 17.45 -3.28
C GLY A 350 -29.89 16.46 -2.14
N THR A 351 -30.96 15.72 -1.93
CA THR A 351 -31.01 14.60 -0.98
C THR A 351 -31.20 13.30 -1.75
N VAL A 352 -30.34 12.31 -1.50
CA VAL A 352 -30.53 10.95 -1.99
C VAL A 352 -31.38 10.18 -0.98
N ARG A 353 -32.40 9.46 -1.44
CA ARG A 353 -33.28 8.60 -0.64
C ARG A 353 -33.22 7.19 -1.19
N VAL A 354 -33.04 6.21 -0.31
CA VAL A 354 -33.00 4.78 -0.63
C VAL A 354 -34.19 4.11 0.04
N ALA A 355 -35.08 3.50 -0.74
CA ALA A 355 -36.25 2.81 -0.22
C ALA A 355 -35.85 1.65 0.69
N GLY A 356 -36.46 1.55 1.88
CA GLY A 356 -36.16 0.52 2.87
C GLY A 356 -35.01 0.84 3.85
N ALA A 357 -34.29 1.96 3.68
CA ALA A 357 -33.30 2.40 4.67
C ALA A 357 -33.96 2.92 5.96
N ALA A 358 -33.53 2.43 7.12
CA ALA A 358 -34.03 2.89 8.41
C ALA A 358 -33.62 4.35 8.69
N ARG A 359 -34.57 5.16 9.19
CA ARG A 359 -34.45 6.63 9.36
C ARG A 359 -33.33 7.14 10.30
N GLY A 360 -32.47 6.27 10.83
CA GLY A 360 -31.42 6.61 11.81
C GLY A 360 -29.97 6.37 11.35
N ARG A 361 -29.70 5.63 10.28
CA ARG A 361 -28.35 5.44 9.72
C ARG A 361 -28.28 6.07 8.32
N SER A 362 -27.88 7.35 8.30
CA SER A 362 -27.56 8.14 7.08
C SER A 362 -28.62 8.15 5.96
N ALA A 363 -29.92 8.17 6.30
CA ALA A 363 -31.04 8.29 5.35
C ALA A 363 -31.25 9.73 4.81
N GLY A 364 -30.16 10.46 4.53
CA GLY A 364 -30.20 11.87 4.15
C GLY A 364 -28.83 12.52 4.08
N SER A 365 -27.95 12.00 3.21
CA SER A 365 -26.72 12.74 2.88
C SER A 365 -27.08 13.98 2.07
N ARG A 366 -26.83 15.16 2.64
CA ARG A 366 -26.87 16.44 1.91
C ARG A 366 -25.50 16.65 1.26
N SER A 367 -25.38 16.25 0.00
CA SER A 367 -24.22 16.56 -0.82
C SER A 367 -24.41 17.92 -1.50
N SER A 368 -23.46 18.83 -1.27
CA SER A 368 -23.35 20.11 -2.00
C SER A 368 -22.15 20.06 -2.93
N SER A 369 -22.38 20.10 -4.25
CA SER A 369 -21.32 20.27 -5.24
C SER A 369 -21.33 21.70 -5.79
N THR A 370 -20.14 22.23 -6.07
CA THR A 370 -19.94 23.51 -6.75
C THR A 370 -18.99 23.28 -7.91
N SER A 371 -19.38 23.68 -9.11
CA SER A 371 -18.57 23.56 -10.32
C SER A 371 -18.65 24.84 -11.14
N THR A 372 -17.54 25.21 -11.78
CA THR A 372 -17.47 26.40 -12.66
C THR A 372 -17.71 25.96 -14.10
N ALA A 373 -18.60 26.66 -14.82
CA ALA A 373 -18.96 26.31 -16.19
C ALA A 373 -17.84 26.60 -17.20
N GLY A 374 -16.96 25.62 -17.44
CA GLY A 374 -15.92 25.67 -18.48
C GLY A 374 -16.50 25.51 -19.89
N GLY A 375 -16.54 26.59 -20.67
CA GLY A 375 -17.26 26.61 -21.94
C GLY A 375 -16.48 26.18 -23.18
N SER A 376 -17.07 25.29 -23.99
CA SER A 376 -16.81 25.17 -25.43
C SER A 376 -18.10 25.41 -26.23
N ARG A 377 -18.29 26.67 -26.67
CA ARG A 377 -19.29 27.23 -27.62
C ARG A 377 -20.75 26.68 -27.60
N PRO A 378 -21.76 27.53 -27.36
CA PRO A 378 -23.17 27.11 -27.40
C PRO A 378 -23.68 26.86 -28.84
N PRO A 379 -24.53 25.84 -29.07
CA PRO A 379 -25.32 25.71 -30.28
C PRO A 379 -26.52 26.68 -30.28
N ARG A 380 -27.06 26.96 -31.48
CA ARG A 380 -28.20 27.88 -31.68
C ARG A 380 -29.51 27.32 -31.11
N PRO A 381 -30.44 28.18 -30.64
CA PRO A 381 -31.75 27.74 -30.16
C PRO A 381 -32.64 27.25 -31.32
N ILE A 382 -33.35 26.15 -31.11
CA ILE A 382 -34.44 25.69 -31.98
C ILE A 382 -35.77 25.86 -31.24
N ARG A 383 -36.78 26.32 -31.98
CA ARG A 383 -38.11 26.70 -31.49
C ARG A 383 -38.86 25.54 -30.81
N THR A 384 -39.59 25.88 -29.77
CA THR A 384 -40.66 25.07 -29.19
C THR A 384 -41.78 24.85 -30.22
N ALA A 385 -42.23 23.61 -30.36
CA ALA A 385 -43.51 23.27 -30.99
C ALA A 385 -44.15 22.15 -30.15
N ALA A 386 -45.38 22.38 -29.68
CA ALA A 386 -46.15 21.36 -28.98
C ALA A 386 -46.86 20.44 -30.00
N SER A 387 -46.83 19.13 -29.75
CA SER A 387 -47.73 18.18 -30.42
C SER A 387 -47.85 16.90 -29.60
N THR A 388 -49.04 16.69 -29.04
CA THR A 388 -49.44 15.44 -28.39
C THR A 388 -49.94 14.47 -29.44
N CYS A 389 -49.46 13.22 -29.48
CA CYS A 389 -50.28 12.07 -29.88
C CYS A 389 -49.63 10.72 -29.55
N ALA A 390 -50.46 9.70 -29.31
CA ALA A 390 -50.06 8.34 -28.96
C ALA A 390 -49.91 7.42 -30.18
N GLY A 391 -49.14 6.34 -30.06
CA GLY A 391 -49.07 5.29 -31.09
C GLY A 391 -48.15 4.12 -30.74
N ARG A 392 -48.72 2.92 -30.58
CA ARG A 392 -47.96 1.65 -30.48
C ARG A 392 -47.43 1.22 -31.85
N PHE A 393 -46.25 0.61 -31.93
CA PHE A 393 -46.05 -0.75 -32.51
C PHE A 393 -44.61 -1.29 -32.31
N ARG A 394 -44.44 -2.62 -32.31
CA ARG A 394 -43.13 -3.34 -32.28
C ARG A 394 -42.75 -3.84 -33.72
N PRO A 395 -41.86 -4.85 -33.94
CA PRO A 395 -40.45 -4.64 -34.32
C PRO A 395 -39.99 -5.41 -35.59
N ARG A 396 -38.77 -5.15 -36.08
CA ARG A 396 -37.92 -6.01 -36.97
C ARG A 396 -36.54 -5.32 -37.05
N SER A 397 -35.33 -5.87 -36.81
CA SER A 397 -34.67 -7.19 -36.94
C SER A 397 -33.69 -7.24 -38.13
N ARG A 398 -32.49 -7.80 -37.92
CA ARG A 398 -31.43 -8.15 -38.92
C ARG A 398 -30.67 -6.95 -39.54
N ARG A 399 -29.40 -7.06 -39.97
CA ARG A 399 -28.26 -7.99 -39.71
C ARG A 399 -26.96 -7.35 -40.27
N ALA A 400 -25.81 -7.90 -39.86
CA ALA A 400 -24.55 -8.02 -40.63
C ALA A 400 -23.62 -6.79 -40.89
N ARG A 401 -22.38 -6.95 -40.40
CA ARG A 401 -21.10 -6.49 -41.00
C ARG A 401 -20.80 -7.34 -42.30
N PRO A 402 -19.72 -7.18 -43.12
CA PRO A 402 -18.44 -6.51 -42.81
C PRO A 402 -17.58 -5.86 -43.95
N ASN A 403 -16.48 -5.23 -43.51
CA ASN A 403 -15.10 -5.23 -44.05
C ASN A 403 -14.59 -4.36 -45.23
N TYR A 404 -13.29 -4.05 -45.09
CA TYR A 404 -12.25 -3.56 -46.05
C TYR A 404 -12.28 -2.14 -46.64
N GLY A 405 -11.08 -1.54 -46.73
CA GLY A 405 -10.72 -0.56 -47.76
C GLY A 405 -9.82 0.61 -47.31
N TRP A 406 -8.51 0.55 -47.56
CA TRP A 406 -7.57 1.67 -47.37
C TRP A 406 -7.66 2.71 -48.51
N ARG A 407 -7.57 4.02 -48.21
CA ARG A 407 -6.45 4.90 -48.65
C ARG A 407 -6.53 6.34 -48.13
N SER A 408 -5.42 7.04 -48.26
CA SER A 408 -5.03 8.30 -47.60
C SER A 408 -5.18 9.57 -48.45
N THR A 409 -5.15 10.73 -47.77
CA THR A 409 -4.67 12.10 -48.12
C THR A 409 -5.64 13.21 -47.64
N ALA A 410 -5.21 14.44 -47.29
CA ALA A 410 -3.93 14.93 -46.75
C ALA A 410 -4.10 16.36 -46.15
N GLY A 411 -3.18 16.77 -45.25
CA GLY A 411 -3.01 18.16 -44.77
C GLY A 411 -3.76 18.53 -43.47
N THR A 412 -3.29 19.46 -42.62
CA THR A 412 -2.07 20.29 -42.72
C THR A 412 -1.64 20.88 -41.35
N ARG A 413 -0.33 20.87 -41.07
CA ARG A 413 0.47 21.89 -40.32
C ARG A 413 0.19 22.27 -38.84
N ARG A 414 1.34 22.40 -38.14
CA ARG A 414 1.73 23.36 -37.06
C ARG A 414 1.58 22.97 -35.57
N SER A 415 2.73 22.67 -34.98
CA SER A 415 3.19 23.00 -33.61
C SER A 415 3.13 24.53 -33.33
N PRO A 416 3.49 25.06 -32.13
CA PRO A 416 4.09 24.41 -30.94
C PRO A 416 3.45 24.84 -29.59
N GLY A 417 4.04 24.43 -28.45
CA GLY A 417 3.92 25.22 -27.20
C GLY A 417 4.04 24.43 -25.89
N ARG A 418 5.21 24.54 -25.22
CA ARG A 418 5.35 24.17 -23.79
C ARG A 418 4.51 25.12 -22.91
N PRO A 419 4.00 24.67 -21.75
CA PRO A 419 3.85 25.53 -20.59
C PRO A 419 5.03 25.36 -19.62
N ARG A 420 5.43 26.46 -18.99
CA ARG A 420 6.46 26.54 -17.96
C ARG A 420 5.79 26.93 -16.64
N ARG A 421 6.37 26.45 -15.53
CA ARG A 421 6.53 27.16 -14.24
C ARG A 421 5.38 27.24 -13.21
N ARG A 422 5.88 27.17 -11.96
CA ARG A 422 5.57 27.94 -10.72
C ARG A 422 4.72 27.25 -9.64
N ARG A 423 5.47 26.81 -8.62
CA ARG A 423 5.09 26.77 -7.19
C ARG A 423 4.36 28.05 -6.76
N CYS A 424 3.42 27.93 -5.83
CA CYS A 424 3.04 29.01 -4.91
C CYS A 424 3.03 28.51 -3.46
N ARG A 425 3.60 29.33 -2.56
CA ARG A 425 3.52 29.17 -1.09
C ARG A 425 2.24 29.83 -0.57
N SER A 426 1.63 29.25 0.46
CA SER A 426 0.91 30.00 1.51
C SER A 426 0.93 29.15 2.79
N ALA A 427 1.65 29.52 3.86
CA ALA A 427 1.43 30.67 4.76
C ALA A 427 0.37 30.42 5.85
N ARG A 428 0.77 29.65 6.87
CA ARG A 428 0.77 30.02 8.29
C ARG A 428 -0.36 30.98 8.76
N ARG A 429 -1.31 30.48 9.58
CA ARG A 429 -1.99 31.33 10.57
C ARG A 429 -2.21 30.62 11.92
N ARG A 430 -1.54 31.13 12.95
CA ARG A 430 -1.75 30.75 14.36
C ARG A 430 -3.12 31.22 14.84
N ARG A 431 -3.77 30.45 15.72
CA ARG A 431 -4.68 30.98 16.75
C ARG A 431 -4.32 30.40 18.12
N ARG A 432 -3.76 31.25 18.99
CA ARG A 432 -3.78 31.08 20.45
C ARG A 432 -5.10 31.64 20.96
N SER A 433 -5.72 31.03 21.99
CA SER A 433 -5.91 31.69 23.29
C SER A 433 -6.75 30.88 24.28
N ARG A 434 -6.24 30.84 25.53
CA ARG A 434 -6.95 30.77 26.84
C ARG A 434 -7.85 29.54 27.09
N SER A 435 -7.64 28.70 28.11
CA SER A 435 -7.30 28.91 29.53
C SER A 435 -8.42 29.53 30.39
N THR A 436 -9.09 28.67 31.16
CA THR A 436 -9.86 29.05 32.36
C THR A 436 -9.68 27.98 33.43
N ARG A 437 -9.03 28.33 34.54
CA ARG A 437 -9.08 27.55 35.78
C ARG A 437 -10.49 27.65 36.37
N ARG A 438 -10.95 26.58 37.05
CA ARG A 438 -11.74 26.74 38.27
C ARG A 438 -11.50 25.58 39.22
N SER A 439 -11.32 25.93 40.49
CA SER A 439 -11.06 25.04 41.62
C SER A 439 -12.02 25.38 42.75
N THR A 440 -12.70 24.39 43.32
CA THR A 440 -13.30 24.32 44.68
C THR A 440 -13.93 22.92 44.81
N THR A 441 -13.53 22.01 45.70
CA THR A 441 -13.58 21.98 47.19
C THR A 441 -14.80 21.21 47.71
N ASN A 442 -14.52 20.16 48.50
CA ASN A 442 -15.35 19.37 49.43
C ASN A 442 -16.89 19.37 49.30
N ARG A 443 -17.44 18.15 49.23
CA ARG A 443 -18.13 17.61 50.41
C ARG A 443 -17.92 16.10 50.54
#